data_AF-A0A9P5X0T1-F1
#
_entry.id   AF-A0A9P5X0T1-F1
#
_cell.length_a   1.000
_cell.length_b   1.000
_cell.length_c   1.000
_cell.angle_alpha   90.00
_cell.angle_beta   90.00
_cell.angle_gamma   90.00
#
_symmetry.space_group_name_H-M   'P 1'
#
loop_
_entity.id
_entity.type
_entity.pdbx_description
1 polymer ?
#
loop_
_entity_poly.entity_id
_entity_poly.type
_entity_poly.pdbx_seq_one_letter_code
_entity_poly.pdbx_strand_id
1 'polypeptide(L)'
;TVWIDLSDSQRGSRASTLIGRSLFFNRGTVTIRGAKAHTGTPQCQWCWKWGHTTGTCRRPAIRCPICSSPHTGANHHSIAGCCRSNPKATPPIPPTLADAPCSHVRPCINCSNPHAANDKRCPYWRHRFN
;
A
#
# COMPACT_ATOMS: atom_id res chain seq x y z
N THR A 1 24.21 -3.24 22.30
CA THR A 1 23.90 -3.15 20.85
C THR A 1 23.19 -1.85 20.60
N VAL A 2 23.62 -1.08 19.60
CA VAL A 2 23.00 0.19 19.20
C VAL A 2 22.43 0.00 17.80
N TRP A 3 21.23 0.50 17.56
CA TRP A 3 20.59 0.49 16.25
C TRP A 3 20.69 1.88 15.63
N ILE A 4 21.04 1.94 14.34
CA ILE A 4 21.17 3.18 13.59
C ILE A 4 20.43 2.98 12.27
N ASP A 5 19.46 3.83 12.00
CA ASP A 5 18.75 3.84 10.73
C ASP A 5 19.60 4.53 9.66
N LEU A 6 19.94 3.79 8.61
CA LEU A 6 20.71 4.30 7.49
C LEU A 6 19.75 4.63 6.33
N SER A 7 19.60 5.91 6.03
CA SER A 7 18.88 6.34 4.82
C SER A 7 19.79 6.23 3.60
N ASP A 8 19.54 5.24 2.74
CA ASP A 8 20.28 5.03 1.49
C ASP A 8 19.41 5.33 0.27
N SER A 9 19.80 6.34 -0.51
CA SER A 9 19.11 6.74 -1.74
C SER A 9 19.40 5.81 -2.94
N GLN A 10 20.39 4.91 -2.83
CA GLN A 10 20.80 3.99 -3.90
C GLN A 10 20.60 2.52 -3.51
N ARG A 11 19.34 2.14 -3.24
CA ARG A 11 18.90 0.73 -3.13
C ARG A 11 19.68 -0.13 -2.12
N GLY A 12 20.26 0.45 -1.08
CA GLY A 12 21.01 -0.29 -0.05
C GLY A 12 22.47 -0.60 -0.41
N SER A 13 22.98 -0.07 -1.52
CA SER A 13 24.39 -0.25 -1.92
C SER A 13 25.36 0.31 -0.87
N ARG A 14 25.09 1.47 -0.28
CA ARG A 14 25.93 2.05 0.79
C ARG A 14 25.76 1.30 2.11
N ALA A 15 24.58 0.78 2.39
CA ALA A 15 24.39 -0.09 3.54
C ALA A 15 25.22 -1.38 3.41
N SER A 16 25.24 -1.99 2.22
CA SER A 16 25.99 -3.23 1.97
C SER A 16 27.50 -3.08 2.12
N THR A 17 28.07 -1.92 1.81
CA THR A 17 29.52 -1.67 1.99
C THR A 17 29.94 -1.50 3.45
N LEU A 18 29.00 -1.12 4.33
CA LEU A 18 29.21 -0.96 5.76
C LEU A 18 29.00 -2.28 6.53
N ILE A 19 28.08 -3.13 6.09
CA ILE A 19 27.83 -4.42 6.73
C ILE A 19 29.11 -5.28 6.70
N GLY A 20 29.50 -5.81 7.87
CA GLY A 20 30.73 -6.59 8.04
C GLY A 20 31.99 -5.75 8.29
N ARG A 21 31.92 -4.42 8.13
CA ARG A 21 33.01 -3.53 8.57
C ARG A 21 32.99 -3.38 10.08
N SER A 22 34.16 -3.15 10.64
CA SER A 22 34.34 -2.89 12.06
C SER A 22 34.68 -1.43 12.30
N LEU A 23 34.04 -0.84 13.30
CA LEU A 23 34.33 0.49 13.80
C LEU A 23 35.03 0.36 15.15
N PHE A 24 36.01 1.23 15.39
CA PHE A 24 36.61 1.34 16.71
C PHE A 24 35.76 2.29 17.55
N PHE A 25 35.20 1.81 18.66
CA PHE A 25 34.38 2.61 19.55
C PHE A 25 34.94 2.52 20.98
N ASN A 26 35.48 3.64 21.47
CA ASN A 26 36.20 3.72 22.73
C ASN A 26 37.32 2.66 22.85
N ARG A 27 37.15 1.64 23.70
CA ARG A 27 38.15 0.60 23.99
C ARG A 27 37.93 -0.72 23.23
N GLY A 28 37.05 -0.75 22.25
CA GLY A 28 36.70 -1.99 21.56
C GLY A 28 36.34 -1.84 20.09
N THR A 29 36.50 -2.94 19.37
CA THR A 29 36.10 -3.07 17.98
C THR A 29 34.65 -3.57 17.92
N VAL A 30 33.78 -2.86 17.22
CA VAL A 30 32.37 -3.22 17.03
C VAL A 30 32.12 -3.50 15.55
N THR A 31 31.60 -4.68 15.23
CA THR A 31 31.25 -5.05 13.85
C THR A 31 29.83 -4.59 13.50
N ILE A 32 29.69 -3.88 12.40
CA ILE A 32 28.40 -3.48 11.83
C ILE A 32 27.72 -4.74 11.28
N ARG A 33 26.51 -5.01 11.75
CA ARG A 33 25.68 -6.10 11.24
C ARG A 33 24.45 -5.51 10.58
N GLY A 34 24.05 -6.10 9.44
CA GLY A 34 22.78 -5.76 8.83
C GLY A 34 21.64 -6.16 9.77
N ALA A 35 20.76 -5.21 10.08
CA ALA A 35 19.48 -5.55 10.69
C ALA A 35 18.64 -6.33 9.66
N LYS A 36 17.81 -7.27 10.12
CA LYS A 36 16.81 -7.88 9.25
C LYS A 36 15.93 -6.76 8.73
N ALA A 37 15.84 -6.60 7.41
CA ALA A 37 14.95 -5.59 6.84
C ALA A 37 13.54 -5.84 7.37
N HIS A 38 12.98 -4.85 8.05
CA HIS A 38 11.55 -4.78 8.33
C HIS A 38 10.87 -4.53 7.00
N THR A 39 10.75 -5.59 6.19
CA THR A 39 9.85 -5.63 5.06
C THR A 39 8.47 -5.56 5.69
N GLY A 40 8.00 -4.34 5.89
CA GLY A 40 6.66 -4.04 6.34
C GLY A 40 5.65 -5.02 5.80
N THR A 41 4.58 -5.25 6.56
CA THR A 41 3.49 -6.08 6.07
C THR A 41 3.09 -5.57 4.68
N PRO A 42 3.22 -6.36 3.60
CA PRO A 42 2.96 -5.85 2.26
C PRO A 42 1.46 -5.72 2.03
N GLN A 43 1.09 -4.72 1.22
CA GLN A 43 -0.26 -4.62 0.66
C GLN A 43 -0.29 -5.21 -0.75
N CYS A 44 -1.13 -6.22 -0.93
CA CYS A 44 -1.34 -6.84 -2.23
C CYS A 44 -2.00 -5.84 -3.20
N GLN A 45 -1.39 -5.57 -4.37
CA GLN A 45 -1.96 -4.67 -5.38
C GLN A 45 -3.07 -5.32 -6.22
N TRP A 46 -3.28 -6.64 -6.04
CA TRP A 46 -4.34 -7.39 -6.72
C TRP A 46 -5.66 -7.36 -5.96
N CYS A 47 -5.62 -7.58 -4.64
CA CYS A 47 -6.81 -7.65 -3.79
C CYS A 47 -6.91 -6.55 -2.73
N TRP A 48 -5.89 -5.69 -2.62
CA TRP A 48 -5.78 -4.57 -1.68
C TRP A 48 -5.78 -4.93 -0.19
N LYS A 49 -5.64 -6.22 0.12
CA LYS A 49 -5.46 -6.69 1.51
C LYS A 49 -4.00 -6.61 1.93
N TRP A 50 -3.78 -6.26 3.19
CA TRP A 50 -2.49 -6.41 3.85
C TRP A 50 -2.20 -7.88 4.18
N GLY A 51 -0.92 -8.24 4.29
CA GLY A 51 -0.48 -9.56 4.76
C GLY A 51 0.17 -10.45 3.70
N HIS A 52 0.15 -10.07 2.43
CA HIS A 52 0.77 -10.85 1.35
C HIS A 52 1.14 -9.95 0.16
N THR A 53 2.06 -10.44 -0.67
CA THR A 53 2.47 -9.76 -1.89
C THR A 53 1.52 -10.07 -3.04
N THR A 54 1.54 -9.26 -4.09
CA THR A 54 0.75 -9.52 -5.31
C THR A 54 1.05 -10.90 -5.91
N GLY A 55 2.31 -11.35 -5.91
CA GLY A 55 2.72 -12.63 -6.48
C GLY A 55 2.22 -13.87 -5.73
N THR A 56 1.86 -13.75 -4.45
CA THR A 56 1.27 -14.85 -3.66
C THR A 56 -0.24 -14.75 -3.52
N CYS A 57 -0.87 -13.80 -4.23
CA CYS A 57 -2.30 -13.60 -4.17
C CYS A 57 -3.06 -14.72 -4.89
N ARG A 58 -4.00 -15.36 -4.20
CA ARG A 58 -4.84 -16.44 -4.75
C ARG A 58 -6.18 -15.94 -5.32
N ARG A 59 -6.37 -14.63 -5.44
CA ARG A 59 -7.64 -14.07 -5.94
C ARG A 59 -7.69 -14.17 -7.47
N PRO A 60 -8.80 -14.64 -8.06
CA PRO A 60 -8.88 -14.89 -9.50
C PRO A 60 -8.95 -13.62 -10.35
N ALA A 61 -9.38 -12.49 -9.78
CA ALA A 61 -9.51 -11.23 -10.48
C ALA A 61 -9.00 -10.07 -9.62
N ILE A 62 -8.43 -9.06 -10.30
CA ILE A 62 -8.04 -7.79 -9.68
C ILE A 62 -9.26 -7.11 -9.07
N ARG A 63 -9.08 -6.45 -7.94
CA ARG A 63 -10.13 -5.72 -7.25
C ARG A 63 -9.89 -4.22 -7.32
N CYS A 64 -10.98 -3.47 -7.37
CA CYS A 64 -10.93 -2.02 -7.29
C CYS A 64 -10.66 -1.61 -5.84
N PRO A 65 -9.68 -0.73 -5.56
CA PRO A 65 -9.42 -0.28 -4.18
C PRO A 65 -10.58 0.55 -3.61
N ILE A 66 -11.43 1.12 -4.47
CA ILE A 66 -12.55 2.00 -4.09
C ILE A 66 -13.79 1.18 -3.72
N CYS A 67 -14.22 0.26 -4.59
CA CYS A 67 -15.47 -0.47 -4.41
C CYS A 67 -15.33 -1.99 -4.23
N SER A 68 -14.10 -2.53 -4.29
CA SER A 68 -13.79 -3.96 -4.17
C SER A 68 -14.43 -4.86 -5.24
N SER A 69 -14.92 -4.29 -6.34
CA SER A 69 -15.47 -5.04 -7.49
C SER A 69 -14.36 -5.45 -8.49
N PRO A 70 -14.60 -6.41 -9.40
CA PRO A 70 -13.58 -6.97 -10.28
C PRO A 70 -13.20 -6.04 -11.44
N HIS A 71 -12.47 -4.96 -11.14
CA HIS A 71 -11.88 -4.02 -12.10
C HIS A 71 -10.73 -3.26 -11.43
N THR A 72 -9.88 -2.57 -12.20
CA THR A 72 -8.82 -1.70 -11.67
C THR A 72 -9.38 -0.40 -11.10
N GLY A 73 -8.65 0.29 -10.23
CA GLY A 73 -9.05 1.63 -9.78
C GLY A 73 -9.21 2.64 -10.94
N ALA A 74 -8.37 2.53 -11.97
CA ALA A 74 -8.44 3.38 -13.16
C ALA A 74 -9.76 3.23 -13.94
N ASN A 75 -10.33 2.01 -13.97
CA ASN A 75 -11.59 1.73 -14.66
C ASN A 75 -12.82 1.93 -13.76
N HIS A 76 -12.66 2.55 -12.60
CA HIS A 76 -13.75 2.67 -11.64
C HIS A 76 -14.95 3.46 -12.20
N HIS A 77 -14.71 4.65 -12.77
CA HIS A 77 -15.79 5.48 -13.31
C HIS A 77 -16.44 4.90 -14.57
N SER A 78 -15.74 4.05 -15.34
CA SER A 78 -16.27 3.44 -16.57
C SER A 78 -17.05 2.15 -16.32
N ILE A 79 -16.64 1.34 -15.32
CA ILE A 79 -17.18 -0.02 -15.10
C ILE A 79 -18.06 -0.10 -13.86
N ALA A 80 -17.76 0.63 -12.79
CA ALA A 80 -18.44 0.44 -11.52
C ALA A 80 -19.89 0.93 -11.60
N GLY A 81 -20.86 0.03 -11.37
CA GLY A 81 -22.28 0.40 -11.40
C GLY A 81 -22.68 1.52 -10.43
N CYS A 82 -21.86 1.79 -9.41
CA CYS A 82 -22.05 2.87 -8.45
C CYS A 82 -21.57 4.25 -8.94
N CYS A 83 -20.69 4.32 -9.95
CA CYS A 83 -20.12 5.56 -10.51
C CYS A 83 -20.36 5.72 -12.01
N ARG A 84 -20.78 4.67 -12.70
CA ARG A 84 -21.06 4.71 -14.13
C ARG A 84 -22.24 5.64 -14.37
N SER A 85 -22.05 6.63 -15.25
CA SER A 85 -23.13 7.52 -15.68
C SER A 85 -24.35 6.71 -16.10
N ASN A 86 -25.50 7.02 -15.51
CA ASN A 86 -26.75 6.39 -15.85
C ASN A 86 -27.82 7.49 -16.02
N PRO A 87 -28.02 7.99 -17.25
CA PRO A 87 -29.05 8.99 -17.53
C PRO A 87 -30.47 8.49 -17.25
N LYS A 88 -30.65 7.16 -17.24
CA LYS A 88 -31.95 6.50 -17.01
C LYS A 88 -32.18 6.14 -15.54
N ALA A 89 -31.24 6.43 -14.63
CA ALA A 89 -31.45 6.23 -13.20
C ALA A 89 -32.40 7.30 -12.64
N THR A 90 -33.02 6.99 -11.50
CA THR A 90 -33.89 7.92 -10.77
C THR A 90 -33.33 8.09 -9.35
N PRO A 91 -32.62 9.20 -9.05
CA PRO A 91 -32.27 10.33 -9.92
C PRO A 91 -31.18 9.99 -10.96
N PRO A 92 -31.07 10.75 -12.07
CA PRO A 92 -30.02 10.53 -13.06
C PRO A 92 -28.63 10.62 -12.44
N ILE A 93 -27.76 9.67 -12.77
CA ILE A 93 -26.37 9.67 -12.30
C ILE A 93 -25.53 10.39 -13.37
N PRO A 94 -25.03 11.61 -13.09
CA PRO A 94 -24.22 12.36 -14.06
C PRO A 94 -22.89 11.63 -14.33
N PRO A 95 -22.22 11.91 -15.46
CA PRO A 95 -20.85 11.49 -15.66
C PRO A 95 -19.97 12.10 -14.58
N THR A 96 -19.33 11.25 -13.76
CA THR A 96 -18.29 11.70 -12.85
C THR A 96 -17.15 12.27 -13.69
N LEU A 97 -16.81 13.56 -13.48
CA LEU A 97 -15.61 14.16 -14.08
C LEU A 97 -14.39 13.29 -13.75
N ALA A 98 -13.42 13.22 -14.66
CA ALA A 98 -12.31 12.25 -14.63
C ALA A 98 -11.55 12.20 -13.28
N ASP A 99 -11.61 13.24 -12.46
CA ASP A 99 -10.91 13.36 -11.18
C ASP A 99 -11.81 13.69 -9.98
N ALA A 100 -13.14 13.72 -10.16
CA ALA A 100 -14.05 13.98 -9.05
C ALA A 100 -14.07 12.78 -8.09
N PRO A 101 -14.02 13.01 -6.76
CA PRO A 101 -14.13 11.94 -5.79
C PRO A 101 -15.50 11.26 -5.91
N CYS A 102 -15.53 9.94 -5.82
CA CYS A 102 -16.79 9.20 -5.82
C CYS A 102 -17.66 9.68 -4.66
N SER A 103 -18.92 10.00 -4.93
CA SER A 103 -19.87 10.45 -3.90
C SER A 103 -20.24 9.37 -2.89
N HIS A 104 -19.94 8.10 -3.22
CA HIS A 104 -20.11 6.98 -2.31
C HIS A 104 -18.78 6.60 -1.66
N VAL A 105 -18.83 6.28 -0.36
CA VAL A 105 -17.68 5.70 0.32
C VAL A 105 -18.02 4.27 0.73
N ARG A 106 -17.31 3.30 0.16
CA ARG A 106 -17.40 1.91 0.60
C ARG A 106 -16.41 1.71 1.76
N PRO A 107 -16.75 0.91 2.78
CA PRO A 107 -15.83 0.57 3.86
C PRO A 107 -14.53 -0.05 3.31
N CYS A 108 -13.40 0.38 3.85
CA CYS A 108 -12.10 -0.20 3.56
C CYS A 108 -12.09 -1.70 3.92
N ILE A 109 -11.63 -2.55 3.00
CA ILE A 109 -11.55 -4.00 3.22
C ILE A 109 -10.64 -4.42 4.40
N ASN A 110 -9.78 -3.52 4.86
CA ASN A 110 -8.80 -3.80 5.92
C ASN A 110 -9.25 -3.33 7.30
N CYS A 111 -9.95 -2.20 7.40
CA CYS A 111 -10.30 -1.60 8.70
C CYS A 111 -11.75 -1.09 8.78
N SER A 112 -12.57 -1.35 7.76
CA SER A 112 -14.00 -0.99 7.70
C SER A 112 -14.34 0.50 7.79
N ASN A 113 -13.34 1.39 7.85
CA ASN A 113 -13.55 2.83 7.85
C ASN A 113 -13.88 3.37 6.45
N PRO A 114 -14.52 4.54 6.34
CA PRO A 114 -14.96 5.11 5.07
C PRO A 114 -13.77 5.73 4.30
N HIS A 115 -12.98 4.89 3.65
CA HIS A 115 -11.94 5.29 2.71
C HIS A 115 -11.56 4.13 1.77
N ALA A 116 -10.89 4.44 0.66
CA ALA A 116 -10.39 3.42 -0.27
C ALA A 116 -9.28 2.58 0.37
N ALA A 117 -9.15 1.33 -0.07
CA ALA A 117 -8.18 0.39 0.52
C ALA A 117 -6.70 0.81 0.32
N ASN A 118 -6.41 1.61 -0.69
CA ASN A 118 -5.08 2.16 -0.99
C ASN A 118 -4.82 3.53 -0.33
N ASP A 119 -5.73 4.04 0.49
CA ASP A 119 -5.57 5.32 1.19
C ASP A 119 -4.55 5.21 2.33
N LYS A 120 -3.65 6.19 2.42
CA LYS A 120 -2.64 6.34 3.49
C LYS A 120 -3.27 6.62 4.87
N ARG A 121 -4.56 7.00 4.90
CA ARG A 121 -5.34 7.16 6.13
C ARG A 121 -5.66 5.83 6.81
N CYS A 122 -5.52 4.70 6.11
CA CYS A 122 -5.75 3.39 6.70
C CYS A 122 -4.79 3.14 7.89
N PRO A 123 -5.27 2.67 9.06
CA PRO A 123 -4.39 2.35 10.19
C PRO A 123 -3.29 1.34 9.82
N TYR A 124 -3.63 0.35 8.99
CA TYR A 124 -2.68 -0.65 8.47
C TYR A 124 -1.56 -0.03 7.61
N TRP A 125 -1.79 1.11 6.96
CA TRP A 125 -0.74 1.81 6.24
C TRP A 125 0.37 2.30 7.16
N ARG A 126 0.02 2.74 8.38
CA ARG A 126 1.01 3.18 9.39
C ARG A 126 1.81 1.99 9.94
N HIS A 127 1.15 0.84 10.11
CA HIS A 127 1.78 -0.38 10.62
C HIS A 127 2.74 -1.05 9.64
N ARG A 128 2.82 -0.60 8.38
CA ARG A 128 3.80 -1.14 7.41
C ARG A 128 5.26 -0.81 7.75
N PHE A 129 5.52 0.08 8.71
CA PHE A 129 6.88 0.45 9.09
C PHE A 129 7.24 0.01 10.51
N ASN A 130 6.31 -0.64 11.21
CA ASN A 130 6.50 -1.11 12.58
C ASN A 130 7.04 -2.54 12.60
#